data_AF-A0A8C4EDL4-F1
#
_entry.id   AF-A0A8C4EDL4-F1
#
_cell.length_a   1.000
_cell.length_b   1.000
_cell.length_c   1.000
_cell.angle_alpha   90.00
_cell.angle_beta   90.00
_cell.angle_gamma   90.00
#
_symmetry.space_group_name_H-M   'P 1'
#
loop_
_entity.id
_entity.type
_entity.pdbx_description
1 polymer ?
#
loop_
_entity_poly.entity_id
_entity_poly.type
_entity_poly.pdbx_seq_one_letter_code
_entity_poly.pdbx_strand_id
1 'polypeptide(L)'
;MEQKVLQYFILILFARAQEEYKIHSGPPPHTHPISLHPTSTGSSPMSRLCPAGCATCSALNGCLSCKPRLFFHLELDGMRQRGTCLSTCPRGHYGMRSRHISTCTRCKEDCASCFSEHFCTHCHLGHFLFRGKCENSCPNGLTANAFLQCVPQVHCQVGEWTDWGPCVRKRSMRAYRRGEETRTRQVLQSPSLHGDPCPHVSEIRKCVIKKRPKSPNMFWTKTANKSSSLLTRTHFDISDKEKPSCKL
;
A
#
# COMPACT_ATOMS: atom_id res chain seq x y z
N MET A 1 -32.21 -6.85 -31.59
CA MET A 1 -31.34 -5.66 -31.50
C MET A 1 -29.85 -6.02 -31.37
N GLU A 2 -29.51 -7.21 -30.84
CA GLU A 2 -28.14 -7.69 -30.64
C GLU A 2 -27.26 -7.80 -31.91
N GLN A 3 -27.78 -8.32 -33.03
CA GLN A 3 -26.96 -8.52 -34.24
C GLN A 3 -26.50 -7.23 -34.94
N LYS A 4 -27.32 -6.16 -34.88
CA LYS A 4 -26.96 -4.87 -35.49
C LYS A 4 -25.87 -4.14 -34.71
N VAL A 5 -25.82 -4.34 -33.39
CA VAL A 5 -24.80 -3.74 -32.52
C VAL A 5 -23.44 -4.40 -32.78
N LEU A 6 -23.40 -5.72 -32.94
CA LEU A 6 -22.16 -6.44 -33.22
C LEU A 6 -21.56 -6.03 -34.59
N GLN A 7 -22.40 -5.84 -35.61
CA GLN A 7 -21.94 -5.38 -36.93
C GLN A 7 -21.41 -3.94 -36.89
N TYR A 8 -21.98 -3.08 -36.04
CA TYR A 8 -21.50 -1.71 -35.84
C TYR A 8 -20.14 -1.68 -35.12
N PHE A 9 -19.92 -2.54 -34.12
CA PHE A 9 -18.63 -2.67 -33.43
C PHE A 9 -17.54 -3.22 -34.35
N ILE A 10 -17.85 -4.20 -35.20
CA ILE A 10 -16.89 -4.74 -36.18
C ILE A 10 -16.48 -3.65 -37.19
N LEU A 11 -17.42 -2.84 -37.68
CA LEU A 11 -17.12 -1.71 -38.57
C LEU A 11 -16.23 -0.65 -37.90
N ILE A 12 -16.45 -0.34 -36.62
CA ILE A 12 -15.59 0.60 -35.87
C ILE A 12 -14.16 0.05 -35.70
N LEU A 13 -14.01 -1.25 -35.46
CA LEU A 13 -12.68 -1.89 -35.35
C LEU A 13 -11.94 -1.90 -36.69
N PHE A 14 -12.63 -2.16 -37.81
CA PHE A 14 -12.03 -2.06 -39.15
C PHE A 14 -11.64 -0.62 -39.51
N ALA A 15 -12.43 0.38 -39.14
CA ALA A 15 -12.09 1.78 -39.36
C ALA A 15 -10.85 2.21 -38.57
N ARG A 16 -10.71 1.78 -37.30
CA ARG A 16 -9.50 2.03 -36.50
C ARG A 16 -8.25 1.32 -37.02
N ALA A 17 -8.40 0.12 -37.59
CA ALA A 17 -7.27 -0.62 -38.16
C ALA A 17 -6.70 0.03 -39.43
N GLN A 18 -7.50 0.78 -40.20
CA GLN A 18 -7.03 1.48 -41.39
C GLN A 18 -6.30 2.81 -41.09
N GLU A 19 -6.55 3.40 -39.92
CA GLU A 19 -5.86 4.63 -39.48
C GLU A 19 -4.38 4.35 -39.12
N GLU A 20 -4.07 3.17 -38.54
CA GLU A 20 -2.70 2.84 -38.13
C GLU A 20 -1.78 2.39 -39.29
N TYR A 21 -2.33 1.84 -40.39
CA TYR A 21 -1.53 1.43 -41.55
C TYR A 21 -1.02 2.62 -42.38
N LYS A 22 -1.60 3.82 -42.21
CA LYS A 22 -1.25 5.02 -42.98
C LYS A 22 -0.08 5.82 -42.41
N ILE A 23 0.46 5.42 -41.26
CA ILE A 23 1.56 6.14 -40.56
C ILE A 23 2.96 5.58 -40.91
N HIS A 24 3.07 4.41 -41.57
CA HIS A 24 4.35 3.74 -41.84
C HIS A 24 4.78 3.61 -43.32
N SER A 25 4.20 4.39 -44.23
CA SER A 25 4.59 4.38 -45.66
C SER A 25 5.03 5.76 -46.16
N GLY A 26 6.23 6.18 -45.73
CA GLY A 26 6.96 7.28 -46.37
C GLY A 26 7.70 6.82 -47.64
N PRO A 27 7.91 7.70 -48.65
CA PRO A 27 8.53 7.35 -49.92
C PRO A 27 10.05 7.09 -49.78
N PRO A 28 10.65 6.31 -50.71
CA PRO A 28 12.07 5.94 -50.66
C PRO A 28 12.99 7.16 -50.96
N PRO A 29 14.17 7.27 -50.32
CA PRO A 29 15.11 8.33 -50.65
C PRO A 29 15.79 8.08 -52.00
N HIS A 30 15.96 9.19 -52.72
CA HIS A 30 16.51 9.32 -54.06
C HIS A 30 17.93 8.74 -54.21
N THR A 31 18.14 8.05 -55.32
CA THR A 31 19.45 7.62 -55.85
C THR A 31 20.18 8.79 -56.51
N HIS A 32 21.43 9.03 -56.11
CA HIS A 32 22.38 9.90 -56.82
C HIS A 32 23.73 9.18 -57.00
N PRO A 33 24.53 9.54 -58.02
CA PRO A 33 25.28 8.59 -58.82
C PRO A 33 26.67 8.23 -58.30
N ILE A 34 27.15 7.09 -58.83
CA ILE A 34 28.49 6.53 -58.70
C ILE A 34 29.53 7.52 -59.22
N SER A 35 30.52 7.89 -58.39
CA SER A 35 31.76 8.52 -58.82
C SER A 35 32.92 7.54 -58.62
N LEU A 36 33.62 7.23 -59.70
CA LEU A 36 34.77 6.35 -59.77
C LEU A 36 36.09 7.14 -59.61
N HIS A 37 37.02 6.52 -58.86
CA HIS A 37 38.49 6.71 -58.80
C HIS A 37 39.12 7.91 -58.05
N PRO A 38 40.42 7.83 -57.61
CA PRO A 38 41.35 6.68 -57.52
C PRO A 38 42.10 6.51 -56.16
N THR A 39 42.57 5.28 -55.92
CA THR A 39 43.76 4.85 -55.14
C THR A 39 44.31 5.72 -53.98
N SER A 40 44.25 5.19 -52.76
CA SER A 40 45.35 5.34 -51.79
C SER A 40 45.58 4.04 -51.04
N THR A 41 46.72 3.43 -51.34
CA THR A 41 47.43 2.43 -50.55
C THR A 41 47.42 2.76 -49.06
N GLY A 42 46.96 1.82 -48.25
CA GLY A 42 46.94 1.94 -46.80
C GLY A 42 46.27 0.72 -46.19
N SER A 43 46.90 -0.45 -46.35
CA SER A 43 46.52 -1.69 -45.66
C SER A 43 46.74 -1.51 -44.15
N SER A 44 45.82 -0.83 -43.48
CA SER A 44 45.64 -0.96 -42.04
C SER A 44 44.77 -2.20 -41.82
N PRO A 45 45.15 -3.17 -40.98
CA PRO A 45 44.23 -4.21 -40.62
C PRO A 45 43.06 -3.51 -39.92
N MET A 46 41.87 -3.53 -40.52
CA MET A 46 40.65 -3.41 -39.74
C MET A 46 40.65 -4.62 -38.80
N SER A 47 41.36 -4.49 -37.68
CA SER A 47 41.18 -5.35 -36.53
C SER A 47 39.69 -5.22 -36.23
N ARG A 48 38.95 -6.31 -36.44
CA ARG A 48 37.54 -6.42 -36.08
C ARG A 48 37.49 -6.36 -34.55
N LEU A 49 37.62 -5.15 -34.03
CA LEU A 49 37.58 -4.87 -32.61
C LEU A 49 36.17 -5.17 -32.15
N CYS A 50 36.07 -6.01 -31.13
CA CYS A 50 34.79 -6.32 -30.54
C CYS A 50 34.13 -5.06 -29.99
N PRO A 51 32.78 -5.04 -29.92
CA PRO A 51 32.06 -3.93 -29.31
C PRO A 51 32.59 -3.60 -27.92
N ALA A 52 32.41 -2.35 -27.49
CA ALA A 52 32.82 -1.93 -26.15
C ALA A 52 32.25 -2.88 -25.08
N GLY A 53 33.09 -3.27 -24.11
CA GLY A 53 32.71 -4.24 -23.08
C GLY A 53 32.77 -5.72 -23.49
N CYS A 54 32.96 -6.03 -24.77
CA CYS A 54 33.11 -7.39 -25.25
C CYS A 54 34.59 -7.82 -25.30
N ALA A 55 34.90 -9.03 -24.83
CA ALA A 55 36.24 -9.62 -24.86
C ALA A 55 36.48 -10.43 -26.14
N THR A 56 35.50 -11.24 -26.55
CA THR A 56 35.54 -12.03 -27.80
C THR A 56 34.21 -11.94 -28.51
N CYS A 57 34.21 -11.85 -29.84
CA CYS A 57 33.00 -11.62 -30.64
C CYS A 57 33.07 -12.33 -31.99
N SER A 58 31.92 -12.52 -32.61
CA SER A 58 31.78 -12.96 -34.01
C SER A 58 30.83 -12.04 -34.77
N ALA A 59 30.93 -12.04 -36.10
CA ALA A 59 30.07 -11.22 -36.94
C ALA A 59 28.58 -11.57 -36.77
N LEU A 60 28.26 -12.86 -36.67
CA LEU A 60 26.90 -13.39 -36.64
C LEU A 60 26.29 -13.37 -35.23
N ASN A 61 27.03 -13.81 -34.22
CA ASN A 61 26.50 -14.02 -32.87
C ASN A 61 26.74 -12.80 -31.96
N GLY A 62 27.40 -11.74 -32.44
CA GLY A 62 27.74 -10.59 -31.63
C GLY A 62 28.83 -10.93 -30.61
N CYS A 63 28.66 -10.52 -29.37
CA CYS A 63 29.60 -10.84 -28.31
C CYS A 63 29.47 -12.31 -27.88
N LEU A 64 30.61 -12.97 -27.64
CA LEU A 64 30.72 -14.34 -27.15
C LEU A 64 31.16 -14.40 -25.68
N SER A 65 31.95 -13.42 -25.23
CA SER A 65 32.38 -13.29 -23.83
C SER A 65 32.54 -11.84 -23.44
N CYS A 66 32.07 -11.47 -22.26
CA CYS A 66 32.14 -10.11 -21.75
C CYS A 66 33.42 -9.85 -20.95
N LYS A 67 33.87 -8.59 -20.95
CA LYS A 67 34.89 -8.12 -20.01
C LYS A 67 34.38 -8.26 -18.56
N PRO A 68 35.29 -8.38 -17.57
CA PRO A 68 34.90 -8.50 -16.17
C PRO A 68 33.92 -7.41 -15.72
N ARG A 69 33.04 -7.74 -14.78
CA ARG A 69 31.98 -6.88 -14.19
C ARG A 69 30.75 -6.61 -15.07
N LEU A 70 30.76 -6.99 -16.35
CA LEU A 70 29.61 -6.87 -17.24
C LEU A 70 28.78 -8.17 -17.25
N PHE A 71 27.50 -8.03 -17.56
CA PHE A 71 26.56 -9.13 -17.74
C PHE A 71 26.38 -9.45 -19.22
N PHE A 72 26.50 -10.73 -19.55
CA PHE A 72 26.14 -11.27 -20.85
C PHE A 72 24.63 -11.34 -21.00
N HIS A 73 24.08 -10.80 -22.08
CA HIS A 73 22.67 -10.85 -22.42
C HIS A 73 22.49 -11.36 -23.86
N LEU A 74 21.48 -12.20 -24.08
CA LEU A 74 21.12 -12.70 -25.40
C LEU A 74 19.91 -11.92 -25.91
N GLU A 75 20.12 -11.10 -26.92
CA GLU A 75 19.06 -10.39 -27.63
C GLU A 75 18.52 -11.27 -28.75
N LEU A 76 17.19 -11.45 -28.78
CA LEU A 76 16.50 -12.15 -29.86
C LEU A 76 15.96 -11.14 -30.87
N ASP A 77 16.40 -11.26 -32.11
CA ASP A 77 15.95 -10.48 -33.26
C ASP A 77 15.42 -11.45 -34.33
N GLY A 78 14.10 -11.71 -34.27
CA GLY A 78 13.47 -12.78 -35.03
C GLY A 78 14.03 -14.15 -34.67
N MET A 79 14.68 -14.82 -35.63
CA MET A 79 15.32 -16.13 -35.44
C MET A 79 16.80 -16.02 -35.04
N ARG A 80 17.36 -14.81 -34.98
CA ARG A 80 18.78 -14.59 -34.68
C ARG A 80 18.97 -14.29 -33.20
N GLN A 81 19.98 -14.92 -32.61
CA GLN A 81 20.42 -14.62 -31.26
C GLN A 81 21.75 -13.87 -31.31
N ARG A 82 21.83 -12.72 -30.64
CA ARG A 82 23.04 -11.90 -30.59
C ARG A 82 23.41 -11.60 -29.15
N GLY A 83 24.64 -11.93 -28.77
CA GLY A 83 25.17 -11.63 -27.45
C GLY A 83 25.58 -10.16 -27.31
N THR A 84 25.18 -9.55 -26.20
CA THR A 84 25.56 -8.19 -25.80
C THR A 84 26.07 -8.18 -24.36
N CYS A 85 26.87 -7.16 -24.02
CA CYS A 85 27.44 -7.00 -22.69
C CYS A 85 26.91 -5.72 -22.05
N LEU A 86 26.22 -5.86 -20.92
CA LEU A 86 25.52 -4.77 -20.26
C LEU A 86 26.06 -4.56 -18.84
N SER A 87 26.06 -3.33 -18.37
CA SER A 87 26.39 -3.00 -16.97
C SER A 87 25.25 -3.36 -16.01
N THR A 88 24.01 -3.35 -16.50
CA THR A 88 22.78 -3.68 -15.76
C THR A 88 21.85 -4.47 -16.68
N CYS A 89 21.18 -5.48 -16.14
CA CYS A 89 20.25 -6.29 -16.92
C CYS A 89 18.99 -5.49 -17.32
N PRO A 90 18.41 -5.77 -18.50
CA PRO A 90 17.19 -5.10 -18.95
C PRO A 90 15.99 -5.49 -18.10
N ARG A 91 14.86 -4.78 -18.27
CA ARG A 91 13.59 -5.10 -17.59
C ARG A 91 13.18 -6.56 -17.85
N GLY A 92 12.60 -7.19 -16.82
CA GLY A 92 12.24 -8.61 -16.86
C GLY A 92 13.44 -9.56 -16.80
N HIS A 93 14.65 -9.09 -16.47
CA HIS A 93 15.82 -9.93 -16.24
C HIS A 93 16.51 -9.57 -14.93
N TYR A 94 17.09 -10.58 -14.26
CA TYR A 94 17.95 -10.42 -13.11
C TYR A 94 19.39 -10.84 -13.45
N GLY A 95 20.36 -10.21 -12.79
CA GLY A 95 21.77 -10.50 -13.00
C GLY A 95 22.25 -11.65 -12.12
N MET A 96 22.75 -12.72 -12.72
CA MET A 96 23.40 -13.83 -12.02
C MET A 96 24.92 -13.70 -12.16
N ARG A 97 25.65 -13.68 -11.04
CA ARG A 97 27.12 -13.61 -11.02
C ARG A 97 27.71 -14.97 -10.69
N SER A 98 28.47 -15.55 -11.63
CA SER A 98 29.25 -16.76 -11.43
C SER A 98 30.75 -16.45 -11.48
N ARG A 99 31.59 -17.39 -11.04
CA ARG A 99 33.06 -17.23 -11.03
C ARG A 99 33.66 -16.94 -12.41
N HIS A 100 32.98 -17.36 -13.47
CA HIS A 100 33.50 -17.31 -14.85
C HIS A 100 32.70 -16.38 -15.76
N ILE A 101 31.40 -16.20 -15.50
CA ILE A 101 30.51 -15.37 -16.32
C ILE A 101 29.42 -14.75 -15.46
N SER A 102 29.07 -13.51 -15.74
CA SER A 102 27.84 -12.90 -15.21
C SER A 102 26.84 -12.81 -16.35
N THR A 103 25.60 -13.25 -16.14
CA THR A 103 24.59 -13.36 -17.20
C THR A 103 23.28 -12.73 -16.75
N CYS A 104 22.55 -12.14 -17.68
CA CYS A 104 21.17 -11.70 -17.45
C CYS A 104 20.21 -12.85 -17.74
N THR A 105 19.52 -13.30 -16.69
CA THR A 105 18.53 -14.37 -16.77
C THR A 105 17.13 -13.78 -16.70
N ARG A 106 16.20 -14.24 -17.55
CA ARG A 106 14.82 -13.78 -17.57
C ARG A 106 14.10 -14.14 -16.26
N CYS A 107 13.22 -13.26 -15.79
CA CYS A 107 12.31 -13.56 -14.69
C CYS A 107 11.31 -14.67 -15.08
N LYS A 108 10.61 -15.22 -14.09
CA LYS A 108 9.52 -16.16 -14.32
C LYS A 108 8.33 -15.48 -15.02
N GLU A 109 7.49 -16.27 -15.70
CA GLU A 109 6.37 -15.78 -16.52
C GLU A 109 5.33 -14.95 -15.75
N ASP A 110 5.17 -15.21 -14.46
CA ASP A 110 4.27 -14.52 -13.52
C ASP A 110 4.90 -13.24 -12.91
N CYS A 111 6.19 -13.01 -13.16
CA CYS A 111 6.98 -11.96 -12.53
C CYS A 111 7.51 -10.92 -13.52
N ALA A 112 7.03 -9.68 -13.42
CA ALA A 112 7.45 -8.56 -14.26
C ALA A 112 8.85 -8.03 -13.91
N SER A 113 9.26 -8.12 -12.64
CA SER A 113 10.60 -7.73 -12.19
C SER A 113 11.03 -8.57 -11.00
N CYS A 114 12.25 -9.10 -11.06
CA CYS A 114 12.79 -10.02 -10.07
C CYS A 114 14.21 -9.62 -9.66
N PHE A 115 14.55 -9.94 -8.41
CA PHE A 115 15.90 -9.82 -7.88
C PHE A 115 16.71 -11.11 -8.09
N SER A 116 16.03 -12.26 -8.00
CA SER A 116 16.62 -13.58 -8.24
C SER A 116 15.57 -14.53 -8.84
N GLU A 117 15.97 -15.76 -9.14
CA GLU A 117 15.07 -16.82 -9.63
C GLU A 117 13.87 -17.08 -8.72
N HIS A 118 14.02 -16.83 -7.41
CA HIS A 118 13.01 -17.14 -6.40
C HIS A 118 12.45 -15.89 -5.71
N PHE A 119 12.90 -14.71 -6.10
CA PHE A 119 12.52 -13.46 -5.47
C PHE A 119 12.06 -12.45 -6.52
N CYS A 120 10.76 -12.41 -6.73
CA CYS A 120 10.04 -11.40 -7.48
C CYS A 120 9.85 -10.12 -6.64
N THR A 121 10.00 -8.97 -7.27
CA THR A 121 9.73 -7.66 -6.67
C THR A 121 8.45 -7.02 -7.21
N HIS A 122 8.03 -7.40 -8.43
CA HIS A 122 6.80 -6.91 -9.05
C HIS A 122 6.17 -8.00 -9.92
N CYS A 123 4.92 -8.35 -9.62
CA CYS A 123 4.19 -9.37 -10.37
C CYS A 123 3.56 -8.81 -11.64
N HIS A 124 3.25 -9.69 -12.60
CA HIS A 124 2.37 -9.31 -13.69
C HIS A 124 0.93 -9.08 -13.20
N LEU A 125 0.14 -8.36 -14.00
CA LEU A 125 -1.26 -8.08 -13.68
C LEU A 125 -2.03 -9.39 -13.41
N GLY A 126 -2.95 -9.35 -12.46
CA GLY A 126 -3.73 -10.51 -12.04
C GLY A 126 -3.05 -11.44 -11.03
N HIS A 127 -1.82 -11.15 -10.61
CA HIS A 127 -1.12 -11.90 -9.57
C HIS A 127 -0.80 -11.01 -8.37
N PHE A 128 -0.69 -11.63 -7.20
CA PHE A 128 -0.40 -10.98 -5.93
C PHE A 128 0.98 -11.36 -5.42
N LEU A 129 1.75 -10.37 -4.97
CA LEU A 129 3.07 -10.60 -4.41
C LEU A 129 2.97 -11.18 -2.99
N PHE A 130 3.52 -12.38 -2.80
CA PHE A 130 3.61 -13.05 -1.50
C PHE A 130 4.99 -13.70 -1.32
N ARG A 131 5.75 -13.23 -0.31
CA ARG A 131 7.07 -13.77 0.06
C ARG A 131 8.05 -13.88 -1.14
N GLY A 132 8.04 -12.89 -2.03
CA GLY A 132 8.89 -12.88 -3.22
C GLY A 132 8.41 -13.81 -4.34
N LYS A 133 7.18 -14.31 -4.30
CA LYS A 133 6.55 -15.08 -5.39
C LYS A 133 5.25 -14.42 -5.81
N CYS A 134 4.81 -14.69 -7.03
CA CYS A 134 3.54 -14.21 -7.53
C CYS A 134 2.54 -15.35 -7.46
N GLU A 135 1.40 -15.09 -6.82
CA GLU A 135 0.33 -16.06 -6.61
C GLU A 135 -0.96 -15.55 -7.26
N ASN A 136 -1.82 -16.44 -7.73
CA ASN A 136 -3.11 -16.05 -8.33
C ASN A 136 -4.11 -15.51 -7.30
N SER A 137 -3.93 -15.87 -6.03
CA SER A 137 -4.74 -15.41 -4.91
C SER A 137 -3.90 -15.39 -3.63
N CYS A 138 -4.29 -14.56 -2.66
CA CYS A 138 -3.62 -14.57 -1.37
C CYS A 138 -4.00 -15.83 -0.56
N PRO A 139 -3.03 -16.54 0.04
CA PRO A 139 -3.31 -17.71 0.86
C PRO A 139 -4.06 -17.34 2.15
N ASN A 140 -4.61 -18.34 2.82
CA ASN A 140 -5.54 -18.18 3.96
C ASN A 140 -5.02 -17.22 5.03
N GLY A 141 -5.90 -16.31 5.49
CA GLY A 141 -5.60 -15.30 6.51
C GLY A 141 -4.88 -14.05 5.98
N LEU A 142 -4.67 -13.97 4.66
CA LEU A 142 -4.12 -12.78 4.01
C LEU A 142 -5.15 -12.19 3.03
N THR A 143 -5.05 -10.89 2.84
CA THR A 143 -5.87 -10.14 1.90
C THR A 143 -4.98 -9.31 0.98
N ALA A 144 -5.49 -8.98 -0.21
CA ALA A 144 -4.78 -8.10 -1.14
C ALA A 144 -4.92 -6.64 -0.70
N ASN A 145 -3.80 -5.92 -0.68
CA ASN A 145 -3.80 -4.48 -0.53
C ASN A 145 -3.92 -3.76 -1.89
N ALA A 146 -3.94 -2.42 -1.87
CA ALA A 146 -4.00 -1.58 -3.07
C ALA A 146 -2.78 -1.73 -4.01
N PHE A 147 -1.69 -2.33 -3.53
CA PHE A 147 -0.45 -2.57 -4.28
C PHE A 147 -0.32 -4.02 -4.78
N LEU A 148 -1.42 -4.78 -4.79
CA LEU A 148 -1.44 -6.19 -5.19
C LEU A 148 -0.46 -7.06 -4.39
N GLN A 149 -0.29 -6.75 -3.10
CA GLN A 149 0.55 -7.52 -2.19
C GLN A 149 -0.33 -8.19 -1.14
N CYS A 150 0.01 -9.43 -0.79
CA CYS A 150 -0.67 -10.17 0.27
C CYS A 150 -0.21 -9.67 1.64
N VAL A 151 -1.17 -9.11 2.39
CA VAL A 151 -0.97 -8.59 3.75
C VAL A 151 -1.90 -9.31 4.73
N PRO A 152 -1.58 -9.38 6.02
CA PRO A 152 -2.47 -10.02 7.00
C PRO A 152 -3.86 -9.41 7.00
N GLN A 153 -4.90 -10.25 7.00
CA GLN A 153 -6.26 -9.80 7.24
C GLN A 153 -6.38 -9.37 8.69
N VAL A 154 -6.63 -8.09 8.92
CA VAL A 154 -6.90 -7.55 10.25
C VAL A 154 -8.40 -7.30 10.40
N HIS A 155 -8.97 -7.89 11.44
CA HIS A 155 -10.35 -7.67 11.86
C HIS A 155 -10.39 -6.49 12.83
N CYS A 156 -11.54 -5.83 12.94
CA CYS A 156 -11.64 -4.73 13.89
C CYS A 156 -11.49 -5.23 15.33
N GLN A 157 -10.60 -4.61 16.10
CA GLN A 157 -10.46 -4.83 17.53
C GLN A 157 -10.91 -3.59 18.29
N VAL A 158 -11.71 -3.79 19.32
CA VAL A 158 -12.23 -2.74 20.19
C VAL A 158 -11.76 -2.98 21.61
N GLY A 159 -11.58 -1.90 22.37
CA GLY A 159 -11.13 -1.97 23.76
C GLY A 159 -12.25 -2.30 24.74
N GLU A 160 -11.87 -2.32 26.01
CA GLU A 160 -12.81 -2.43 27.11
C GLU A 160 -13.81 -1.26 27.11
N TRP A 161 -14.99 -1.55 27.64
CA TRP A 161 -15.99 -0.52 27.86
C TRP A 161 -15.54 0.45 28.95
N THR A 162 -15.79 1.74 28.74
CA THR A 162 -15.76 2.68 29.86
C THR A 162 -16.83 2.31 30.88
N ASP A 163 -16.64 2.78 32.11
CA ASP A 163 -17.73 2.86 33.06
C ASP A 163 -18.93 3.62 32.46
N TRP A 164 -20.11 3.32 32.99
CA TRP A 164 -21.32 4.04 32.61
C TRP A 164 -21.20 5.50 33.03
N GLY A 165 -21.44 6.40 32.07
CA GLY A 165 -21.52 7.82 32.34
C GLY A 165 -22.70 8.18 33.27
N PRO A 166 -22.80 9.45 33.68
CA PRO A 166 -23.90 9.90 34.55
C PRO A 166 -25.26 9.73 33.87
N CYS A 167 -26.31 9.51 34.67
CA CYS A 167 -27.69 9.43 34.19
C CYS A 167 -28.20 10.80 33.70
N VAL A 168 -28.32 10.98 32.38
CA VAL A 168 -28.73 12.24 31.74
C VAL A 168 -30.22 12.22 31.37
N ARG A 169 -30.94 13.31 31.63
CA ARG A 169 -32.36 13.46 31.28
C ARG A 169 -32.52 13.83 29.80
N LYS A 170 -33.22 13.01 29.00
CA LYS A 170 -33.61 13.36 27.62
C LYS A 170 -34.85 14.24 27.58
N ARG A 171 -34.83 15.27 26.72
CA ARG A 171 -35.93 16.25 26.56
C ARG A 171 -37.26 15.63 26.08
N SER A 172 -37.22 14.47 25.41
CA SER A 172 -38.43 13.78 24.93
C SER A 172 -39.14 12.94 26.01
N MET A 173 -38.46 12.62 27.13
CA MET A 173 -39.05 11.83 28.21
C MET A 173 -39.71 12.77 29.23
N ARG A 174 -41.03 12.97 29.10
CA ARG A 174 -41.86 13.70 30.09
C ARG A 174 -42.06 12.94 31.41
N ALA A 175 -41.47 11.74 31.54
CA ALA A 175 -41.58 10.91 32.72
C ALA A 175 -40.66 11.39 33.85
N TYR A 176 -41.21 11.54 35.05
CA TYR A 176 -40.48 11.94 36.25
C TYR A 176 -39.35 10.93 36.57
N ARG A 177 -38.12 11.45 36.73
CA ARG A 177 -36.89 10.71 37.11
C ARG A 177 -36.39 9.65 36.13
N ARG A 178 -36.73 9.68 34.85
CA ARG A 178 -36.12 8.77 33.84
C ARG A 178 -34.99 9.48 33.07
N GLY A 179 -33.89 8.78 32.84
CA GLY A 179 -32.77 9.25 32.03
C GLY A 179 -32.13 8.12 31.23
N GLU A 180 -31.03 8.44 30.58
CA GLU A 180 -30.16 7.48 29.90
C GLU A 180 -28.71 7.64 30.36
N GLU A 181 -28.01 6.52 30.49
CA GLU A 181 -26.56 6.46 30.67
C GLU A 181 -25.94 5.95 29.38
N THR A 182 -24.78 6.49 29.04
CA THR A 182 -24.02 6.09 27.86
C THR A 182 -22.66 5.59 28.30
N ARG A 183 -22.21 4.49 27.72
CA ARG A 183 -20.83 4.04 27.78
C ARG A 183 -20.26 3.92 26.37
N THR A 184 -18.96 4.07 26.27
CA THR A 184 -18.25 4.00 24.99
C THR A 184 -17.05 3.09 25.11
N ARG A 185 -16.57 2.56 23.98
CA ARG A 185 -15.29 1.87 23.88
C ARG A 185 -14.55 2.37 22.65
N GLN A 186 -13.22 2.37 22.72
CA GLN A 186 -12.38 2.82 21.62
C GLN A 186 -12.15 1.69 20.61
N VAL A 187 -11.98 2.04 19.33
CA VAL A 187 -11.47 1.12 18.31
C VAL A 187 -9.96 1.08 18.44
N LEU A 188 -9.40 -0.07 18.82
CA LEU A 188 -7.96 -0.27 18.97
C LEU A 188 -7.28 -0.59 17.65
N GLN A 189 -7.97 -1.35 16.79
CA GLN A 189 -7.49 -1.70 15.46
C GLN A 189 -8.62 -1.57 14.46
N SER A 190 -8.41 -0.77 13.41
CA SER A 190 -9.34 -0.67 12.30
C SER A 190 -9.26 -1.91 11.41
N PRO A 191 -10.39 -2.36 10.85
CA PRO A 191 -10.41 -3.50 9.96
C PRO A 191 -9.75 -3.18 8.63
N SER A 192 -9.17 -4.21 8.01
CA SER A 192 -8.73 -4.17 6.61
C SER A 192 -9.93 -4.14 5.66
N LEU A 193 -9.69 -3.89 4.36
CA LEU A 193 -10.71 -3.89 3.30
C LEU A 193 -11.64 -5.12 3.33
N HIS A 194 -11.10 -6.28 3.73
CA HIS A 194 -11.84 -7.54 3.82
C HIS A 194 -11.95 -8.04 5.28
N GLY A 195 -11.67 -7.19 6.26
CA GLY A 195 -11.83 -7.50 7.68
C GLY A 195 -13.27 -7.28 8.15
N ASP A 196 -13.63 -7.94 9.26
CA ASP A 196 -14.96 -7.73 9.85
C ASP A 196 -15.12 -6.30 10.37
N PRO A 197 -16.28 -5.65 10.15
CA PRO A 197 -16.52 -4.30 10.62
C PRO A 197 -16.50 -4.23 12.14
N CYS A 198 -16.20 -3.04 12.67
CA CYS A 198 -16.20 -2.84 14.10
C CYS A 198 -17.59 -3.08 14.69
N PRO A 199 -17.70 -3.83 15.81
CA PRO A 199 -18.94 -3.88 16.55
C PRO A 199 -19.27 -2.49 17.12
N HIS A 200 -20.50 -2.29 17.59
CA HIS A 200 -20.92 -0.99 18.11
C HIS A 200 -19.98 -0.47 19.20
N VAL A 201 -19.65 0.82 19.13
CA VAL A 201 -18.67 1.49 20.01
C VAL A 201 -19.35 2.35 21.09
N SER A 202 -20.67 2.48 21.04
CA SER A 202 -21.48 3.22 21.99
C SER A 202 -22.69 2.41 22.38
N GLU A 203 -22.98 2.36 23.69
CA GLU A 203 -24.17 1.71 24.21
C GLU A 203 -24.92 2.67 25.13
N ILE A 204 -26.25 2.61 25.06
CA ILE A 204 -27.14 3.47 25.83
C ILE A 204 -28.10 2.59 26.61
N ARG A 205 -28.22 2.84 27.92
CA ARG A 205 -29.20 2.16 28.79
C ARG A 205 -30.08 3.16 29.53
N LYS A 206 -31.28 2.72 29.90
CA LYS A 206 -32.20 3.51 30.73
C LYS A 206 -31.74 3.51 32.18
N CYS A 207 -31.88 4.66 32.84
CA CYS A 207 -31.52 4.86 34.24
C CYS A 207 -32.58 5.70 34.99
N VAL A 208 -32.52 5.68 36.31
CA VAL A 208 -33.37 6.49 37.18
C VAL A 208 -32.54 7.58 37.86
N ILE A 209 -32.96 8.83 37.69
CA ILE A 209 -32.25 9.98 38.25
C ILE A 209 -32.51 10.03 39.76
N LYS A 210 -31.48 9.71 40.55
CA LYS A 210 -31.52 9.86 42.01
C LYS A 210 -31.45 11.36 42.36
N LYS A 211 -32.36 11.83 43.22
CA LYS A 211 -32.23 13.19 43.80
C LYS A 211 -31.02 13.19 44.71
N ARG A 212 -30.15 14.21 44.59
CA ARG A 212 -29.14 14.47 45.64
C ARG A 212 -29.89 14.69 46.97
N PRO A 213 -29.47 14.05 48.07
CA PRO A 213 -29.99 14.41 49.39
C PRO A 213 -29.77 15.91 49.58
N LYS A 214 -30.82 16.64 49.97
CA LYS A 214 -30.60 17.98 50.51
C LYS A 214 -29.72 17.79 51.74
N SER A 215 -28.60 18.50 51.82
CA SER A 215 -27.80 18.59 53.05
C SER A 215 -28.76 18.82 54.22
N PRO A 216 -28.62 18.11 55.36
CA PRO A 216 -29.49 18.37 56.50
C PRO A 216 -29.46 19.86 56.81
N ASN A 217 -30.64 20.48 56.82
CA ASN A 217 -30.81 21.88 57.16
C ASN A 217 -30.05 22.15 58.48
N MET A 218 -29.14 23.12 58.46
CA MET A 218 -28.59 23.70 59.67
C MET A 218 -29.77 24.35 60.42
N PHE A 219 -30.34 23.63 61.39
CA PHE A 219 -31.42 24.14 62.23
C PHE A 219 -30.84 25.23 63.13
N TRP A 220 -31.21 26.49 62.89
CA TRP A 220 -30.97 27.58 63.84
C TRP A 220 -31.85 27.37 65.07
N THR A 221 -31.26 26.92 66.17
CA THR A 221 -31.93 26.98 67.48
C THR A 221 -31.74 28.39 68.04
N LYS A 222 -32.83 29.18 68.05
CA LYS A 222 -32.88 30.42 68.84
C LYS A 222 -32.98 30.03 70.32
N THR A 223 -31.86 30.06 71.04
CA THR A 223 -31.88 30.06 72.50
C THR A 223 -32.14 31.49 72.97
N ALA A 224 -33.35 31.75 73.46
CA ALA A 224 -33.66 32.96 74.19
C ALA A 224 -33.04 32.85 75.58
N ASN A 225 -31.90 33.51 75.81
CA ASN A 225 -31.38 33.76 77.15
C ASN A 225 -31.38 35.27 77.42
N LYS A 226 -32.27 35.67 78.34
CA LYS A 226 -32.34 37.01 78.92
C LYS A 226 -31.45 37.01 80.16
N SER A 227 -30.17 37.36 80.00
CA SER A 227 -29.35 38.08 80.99
C SER A 227 -27.87 38.04 80.58
N SER A 228 -27.36 39.24 80.27
CA SER A 228 -25.96 39.70 80.42
C SER A 228 -24.79 38.85 79.91
N SER A 229 -24.13 39.45 78.92
CA SER A 229 -22.67 39.64 78.76
C SER A 229 -21.83 38.54 78.07
N LEU A 230 -21.16 39.00 77.00
CA LEU A 230 -19.95 38.49 76.35
C LEU A 230 -20.13 37.39 75.27
N LEU A 231 -20.08 37.84 74.01
CA LEU A 231 -19.86 37.01 72.82
C LEU A 231 -18.39 36.54 72.80
N THR A 232 -18.13 35.29 73.14
CA THR A 232 -16.88 34.61 72.77
C THR A 232 -17.12 33.71 71.57
N ARG A 233 -16.48 34.05 70.45
CA ARG A 233 -16.45 33.31 69.19
C ARG A 233 -15.51 32.10 69.36
N THR A 234 -16.06 30.90 69.55
CA THR A 234 -15.29 29.67 69.39
C THR A 234 -15.38 29.18 67.95
N HIS A 235 -14.29 29.38 67.22
CA HIS A 235 -13.99 28.64 66.00
C HIS A 235 -13.71 27.19 66.42
N PHE A 236 -14.41 26.22 65.84
CA PHE A 236 -14.02 24.81 65.95
C PHE A 236 -13.63 24.34 64.55
N ASP A 237 -12.32 24.31 64.32
CA ASP A 237 -11.69 23.69 63.18
C ASP A 237 -11.92 22.17 63.22
N ILE A 238 -12.31 21.59 62.08
CA ILE A 238 -12.12 20.18 61.80
C ILE A 238 -11.37 20.10 60.47
N SER A 239 -10.05 20.01 60.58
CA SER A 239 -9.15 19.60 59.51
C SER A 239 -9.32 18.11 59.18
N ASP A 240 -9.39 17.86 57.89
CA ASP A 240 -8.76 16.78 57.12
C ASP A 240 -9.02 15.28 57.43
N LYS A 241 -9.51 14.59 56.39
CA LYS A 241 -9.03 13.32 55.79
C LYS A 241 -10.17 12.77 54.90
N GLU A 242 -10.02 12.26 53.68
CA GLU A 242 -8.88 11.93 52.84
C GLU A 242 -9.41 11.76 51.40
N LYS A 243 -8.57 12.04 50.41
CA LYS A 243 -8.80 11.95 48.96
C LYS A 243 -8.39 10.55 48.47
N PRO A 244 -9.05 9.93 47.48
CA PRO A 244 -8.33 9.05 46.57
C PRO A 244 -8.18 9.69 45.20
N SER A 245 -6.96 9.52 44.70
CA SER A 245 -6.36 10.09 43.51
C SER A 245 -6.96 9.51 42.23
N CYS A 246 -7.32 10.38 41.27
CA CYS A 246 -7.28 10.01 39.85
C CYS A 246 -5.82 10.09 39.40
N LYS A 247 -5.25 8.97 38.94
CA LYS A 247 -4.03 8.97 38.13
C LYS A 247 -4.44 8.73 36.67
N LEU A 248 -3.83 9.53 35.80
CA LEU A 248 -3.89 9.43 34.34
C LEU A 248 -3.35 8.09 33.85
#